data_AF-K1MD50-F1
#
_entry.id   AF-K1MD50-F1
#
_cell.length_a   1.000
_cell.length_b   1.000
_cell.length_c   1.000
_cell.angle_alpha   90.00
_cell.angle_beta   90.00
_cell.angle_gamma   90.00
#
_symmetry.space_group_name_H-M   'P 1'
#
loop_
_entity.id
_entity.type
_entity.pdbx_description
1 polymer ?
#
loop_
_entity_poly.entity_id
_entity_poly.type
_entity_poly.pdbx_seq_one_letter_code
_entity_poly.pdbx_strand_id
1 'polypeptide(L)' 'MSQKTFKSGRLSLKSLDPESKKTSSVSLNGLTETATVDQVQGVKAAIDNLLDIPSQTVEGVYTYQFN' A
#
# COMPACT_ATOMS: atom_id res chain seq x y z
N MET A 1 -23.68 18.58 -8.76
CA MET A 1 -23.04 17.56 -7.90
C MET A 1 -21.59 17.46 -8.34
N SER A 2 -20.62 17.72 -7.46
CA SER A 2 -19.21 17.65 -7.83
C SER A 2 -18.82 16.21 -8.16
N GLN A 3 -18.22 16.00 -9.34
CA GLN A 3 -17.83 14.67 -9.79
C GLN A 3 -16.46 14.32 -9.18
N LYS A 4 -16.41 13.21 -8.42
CA LYS A 4 -15.17 12.72 -7.79
C LYS A 4 -14.42 11.83 -8.78
N THR A 5 -13.28 12.30 -9.27
CA THR A 5 -12.43 11.54 -10.21
C THR A 5 -11.21 11.01 -9.47
N PHE A 6 -10.91 9.71 -9.61
CA PHE A 6 -9.68 9.13 -9.05
C PHE A 6 -8.45 9.70 -9.77
N LYS A 7 -7.44 10.14 -9.00
CA LYS A 7 -6.23 10.75 -9.56
C LYS A 7 -5.01 9.84 -9.42
N SER A 8 -4.79 9.33 -8.21
CA SER A 8 -3.63 8.49 -7.91
C SER A 8 -3.81 7.76 -6.59
N GLY A 9 -3.19 6.60 -6.48
CA GLY A 9 -3.09 5.83 -5.26
C GLY A 9 -1.64 5.58 -4.88
N ARG A 10 -1.42 5.36 -3.58
CA ARG A 10 -0.16 4.89 -3.02
C ARG A 10 -0.45 3.77 -2.03
N LEU A 11 0.27 2.67 -2.16
CA LEU A 11 0.26 1.58 -1.18
C LEU A 11 1.59 1.57 -0.44
N SER A 12 1.56 1.65 0.88
CA SER A 12 2.74 1.60 1.73
C SER A 12 2.66 0.38 2.65
N LEU A 13 3.73 -0.40 2.70
CA LEU A 13 3.89 -1.55 3.58
C LEU A 13 5.08 -1.31 4.49
N LYS A 14 4.90 -1.56 5.78
CA LYS A 14 5.95 -1.40 6.79
C LYS A 14 6.13 -2.70 7.56
N SER A 15 7.39 -3.07 7.75
CA SER A 15 7.82 -4.18 8.58
C SER A 15 8.78 -3.64 9.64
N LEU A 16 8.65 -4.13 10.88
CA LEU A 16 9.61 -3.89 11.94
C LEU A 16 10.24 -5.23 12.31
N ASP A 17 11.57 -5.28 12.26
CA ASP A 17 12.33 -6.40 12.79
C ASP A 17 12.30 -6.38 14.33
N PRO A 18 11.72 -7.39 14.99
CA PRO A 18 11.66 -7.42 16.45
C PRO A 18 13.03 -7.61 17.11
N GLU A 19 13.97 -8.29 16.46
CA GLU A 19 15.34 -8.54 16.95
C GLU A 19 16.25 -7.34 16.68
N SER A 20 16.37 -6.92 15.42
CA SER A 20 17.31 -5.86 15.03
C SER A 20 16.74 -4.44 15.23
N LYS A 21 15.44 -4.31 15.52
CA LYS A 21 14.70 -3.03 15.60
C LYS A 21 14.76 -2.19 14.31
N LYS A 22 15.16 -2.79 13.19
CA LYS A 22 15.21 -2.11 11.90
C LYS A 22 13.82 -2.05 11.28
N THR A 23 13.50 -0.89 10.73
CA THR A 23 12.25 -0.67 9.99
C THR A 23 12.51 -0.78 8.50
N SER A 24 11.78 -1.66 7.84
CA SER A 24 11.74 -1.78 6.38
C SER A 24 10.41 -1.19 5.89
N SER A 25 10.48 -0.39 4.82
CA SER A 25 9.30 0.23 4.23
C SER A 25 9.33 0.06 2.72
N VAL A 26 8.26 -0.49 2.17
CA VAL A 26 8.03 -0.60 0.73
C VAL A 26 6.89 0.34 0.36
N SER A 27 7.05 1.10 -0.73
CA SER A 27 5.99 1.99 -1.24
C SER A 27 5.80 1.78 -2.73
N LEU A 28 4.58 1.42 -3.11
CA LEU A 28 4.11 1.38 -4.49
C LEU A 28 3.43 2.72 -4.78
N ASN A 29 4.02 3.49 -5.68
CA ASN A 29 3.51 4.78 -6.12
C ASN A 29 2.91 4.67 -7.52
N GLY A 30 2.05 5.62 -7.89
CA GLY A 30 1.51 5.71 -9.24
C GLY A 30 0.40 4.69 -9.53
N LEU A 31 -0.35 4.27 -8.51
CA LEU A 31 -1.51 3.42 -8.72
C LEU A 31 -2.59 4.24 -9.45
N THR A 32 -2.89 3.88 -10.68
CA THR A 32 -3.83 4.59 -11.57
C THR A 32 -5.25 4.06 -11.49
N GLU A 33 -5.46 2.99 -10.74
CA GLU A 33 -6.76 2.36 -10.54
C GLU A 33 -7.04 2.13 -9.06
N THR A 34 -8.33 2.12 -8.72
CA THR A 34 -8.80 1.77 -7.37
C THR A 34 -8.75 0.25 -7.22
N ALA A 35 -8.02 -0.25 -6.23
CA ALA A 35 -7.97 -1.67 -5.92
C ALA A 35 -8.96 -2.02 -4.80
N THR A 36 -9.55 -3.21 -4.87
CA THR A 36 -10.34 -3.77 -3.76
C THR A 36 -9.42 -4.20 -2.61
N VAL A 37 -9.99 -4.39 -1.42
CA VAL A 37 -9.24 -4.86 -0.24
C VAL A 37 -8.55 -6.21 -0.53
N ASP A 38 -9.23 -7.13 -1.23
CA ASP A 38 -8.69 -8.45 -1.58
C ASP A 38 -7.49 -8.33 -2.54
N GLN A 39 -7.56 -7.42 -3.51
CA GLN A 39 -6.44 -7.15 -4.42
C GLN A 39 -5.24 -6.57 -3.66
N VAL A 40 -5.48 -5.66 -2.71
CA VAL A 40 -4.43 -5.10 -1.85
C VAL A 40 -3.80 -6.18 -0.96
N GLN A 41 -4.61 -7.09 -0.42
CA GLN A 41 -4.14 -8.26 0.35
C GLN A 41 -3.29 -9.20 -0.53
N GLY A 42 -3.68 -9.43 -1.78
CA GLY A 42 -2.89 -10.23 -2.73
C GLY A 42 -1.52 -9.61 -3.02
N VAL A 43 -1.46 -8.30 -3.24
CA VAL A 43 -0.20 -7.56 -3.40
C VAL A 43 0.64 -7.60 -2.12
N LYS A 44 0.02 -7.43 -0.95
CA LYS A 44 0.70 -7.59 0.34
C LYS A 44 1.35 -8.96 0.46
N ALA A 45 0.62 -10.03 0.21
CA ALA A 45 1.16 -11.40 0.32
C ALA A 45 2.33 -11.65 -0.64
N ALA A 46 2.24 -11.14 -1.87
CA ALA A 46 3.35 -11.22 -2.83
C ALA A 46 4.59 -10.46 -2.36
N ILE A 47 4.41 -9.27 -1.76
CA ILE A 47 5.50 -8.47 -1.20
C ILE A 47 6.08 -9.11 0.06
N ASP A 48 5.23 -9.65 0.94
CA ASP A 48 5.66 -10.34 2.16
C ASP A 48 6.56 -11.54 1.83
N ASN A 49 6.29 -12.27 0.73
CA ASN A 49 7.16 -13.35 0.28
C ASN A 49 8.54 -12.88 -0.22
N LEU A 50 8.69 -11.59 -0.55
CA LEU A 50 9.96 -11.00 -0.96
C LEU A 50 10.71 -10.36 0.22
N LEU A 51 10.05 -10.23 1.37
CA LEU A 51 10.63 -9.65 2.58
C LEU A 51 11.04 -10.77 3.54
N ASP A 52 12.21 -10.64 4.15
CA ASP A 52 12.63 -11.54 5.24
C ASP A 52 11.69 -11.46 6.45
N ILE A 53 10.98 -10.34 6.60
CA ILE A 53 10.09 -10.04 7.72
C ILE A 53 8.76 -9.55 7.17
N PRO A 54 7.64 -10.23 7.49
CA PRO A 54 6.33 -9.89 6.96
C PRO A 54 5.91 -8.49 7.40
N SER A 55 5.20 -7.80 6.51
CA SER A 55 4.65 -6.48 6.79
C SER A 55 3.57 -6.54 7.85
N GLN A 56 3.71 -5.68 8.87
CA GLN A 56 2.78 -5.56 9.98
C GLN A 56 1.71 -4.50 9.70
N THR A 57 2.07 -3.48 8.93
CA THR A 57 1.16 -2.37 8.60
C THR A 57 1.05 -2.22 7.09
N VAL A 58 -0.18 -2.09 6.60
CA VAL A 58 -0.51 -1.81 5.20
C VAL A 58 -1.42 -0.59 5.14
N GLU A 59 -0.98 0.42 4.40
CA GLU A 59 -1.69 1.70 4.27
C GLU A 59 -1.94 2.00 2.79
N GLY A 60 -3.21 2.07 2.40
CA GLY A 60 -3.65 2.52 1.07
C GLY A 60 -4.12 3.98 1.12
N VAL A 61 -3.41 4.87 0.44
CA VAL A 61 -3.76 6.29 0.33
C VAL A 61 -4.30 6.56 -1.07
N TYR A 62 -5.52 7.09 -1.16
CA TYR A 62 -6.17 7.41 -2.43
C TYR A 62 -6.42 8.91 -2.55
N THR A 63 -5.93 9.50 -3.64
CA THR A 63 -6.14 10.91 -3.97
C THR A 63 -7.23 11.04 -5.03
N TYR A 64 -8.18 11.92 -4.75
CA TYR A 64 -9.30 12.21 -5.64
C TYR A 64 -9.32 13.69 -5.98
N GLN A 65 -9.74 14.00 -7.20
CA GLN A 65 -10.02 15.35 -7.65
C GLN A 65 -11.54 15.57 -7.66
N PHE A 66 -11.98 16.73 -7.16
CA PHE A 66 -13.37 17.15 -7.20
C PHE A 66 -13.50 18.24 -8.26
N ASN A 67 -14.36 18.01 -9.25
CA ASN A 67 -14.71 18.99 -10.27
C ASN A 67 -16.05 19.66 -9.94
#